data_AF-A0A1R4JXM0-F1
#
_entry.id   AF-A0A1R4JXM0-F1
#
_cell.length_a   1.000
_cell.length_b   1.000
_cell.length_c   1.000
_cell.angle_alpha   90.00
_cell.angle_beta   90.00
_cell.angle_gamma   90.00
#
_symmetry.space_group_name_H-M   'P 1'
#
loop_
_entity.id
_entity.type
_entity.pdbx_description
1 polymer ?
#
loop_
_entity_poly.entity_id
_entity_poly.type
_entity_poly.pdbx_seq_one_letter_code
_entity_poly.pdbx_strand_id
1 'polypeptide(L)'
;MKKSNLIIYLLSLTLLFFSSVSFAQQTCKLPAQATPEVTKRYIQCLDDQLNTAKQLQNTWIQKRKFELNKLEFETGNTQILQLFIKSIASNENYIKHSCQWRYSLKLPNALSAAITYKTCELSLVEQFTLDLKRPL
;
A
#
# COMPACT_ATOMS: atom_id res chain seq x y z
N MET A 1 25.45 -33.61 33.66
CA MET A 1 24.94 -33.17 32.33
C MET A 1 23.45 -32.75 32.31
N LYS A 2 22.72 -32.66 33.44
CA LYS A 2 21.27 -32.29 33.43
C LYS A 2 20.96 -30.79 33.61
N LYS A 3 21.89 -29.98 34.17
CA LYS A 3 21.67 -28.54 34.42
C LYS A 3 21.79 -27.66 33.16
N SER A 4 22.58 -28.07 32.16
CA SER A 4 22.78 -27.30 30.93
C SER A 4 21.54 -27.30 30.02
N ASN A 5 20.80 -28.41 29.97
CA ASN A 5 19.54 -28.49 29.20
C ASN A 5 18.45 -27.60 29.80
N LEU A 6 18.37 -27.45 31.13
CA LEU A 6 17.35 -26.61 31.78
C LEU A 6 17.53 -25.12 31.41
N ILE A 7 18.78 -24.65 31.32
CA ILE A 7 19.10 -23.28 30.93
C ILE A 7 18.73 -23.03 29.47
N ILE A 8 18.96 -24.01 28.59
CA ILE A 8 18.58 -23.93 27.17
C ILE A 8 17.05 -23.88 27.02
N TYR A 9 16.31 -24.70 27.77
CA TYR A 9 14.84 -24.66 27.77
C TYR A 9 14.28 -23.33 28.30
N LEU A 10 14.89 -22.76 29.35
CA LEU A 10 14.51 -21.45 29.88
C LEU A 10 14.79 -20.31 28.89
N LEU A 11 15.90 -20.37 28.13
CA LEU A 11 16.21 -19.39 27.08
C LEU A 11 15.29 -19.50 25.85
N SER A 12 14.86 -20.71 25.48
CA SER A 12 13.89 -20.88 24.39
C SER A 12 12.49 -20.39 24.75
N LEU A 13 12.12 -20.42 26.04
CA LEU A 13 10.80 -19.99 26.50
C LEU A 13 10.65 -18.46 26.50
N THR A 14 11.73 -17.70 26.71
CA THR A 14 11.70 -16.23 26.72
C THR A 14 11.60 -15.60 25.33
N LEU A 15 12.08 -16.28 24.28
CA LEU A 15 12.00 -15.80 22.89
C LEU A 15 10.59 -15.84 22.30
N LEU A 16 9.68 -16.66 22.85
CA LEU A 16 8.29 -16.76 22.38
C LEU A 16 7.39 -15.61 22.85
N PHE A 17 7.85 -14.78 23.81
CA PHE A 17 7.05 -13.67 24.35
C PHE A 17 7.23 -12.33 23.59
N PHE A 18 8.23 -12.21 22.70
CA PHE A 18 8.51 -10.94 22.00
C PHE A 18 7.82 -10.81 20.62
N SER A 19 6.98 -11.75 20.20
CA SER A 19 6.41 -11.77 18.85
C SER A 19 5.01 -11.15 18.73
N SER A 20 4.80 -9.97 19.33
CA SER A 20 3.56 -9.19 19.08
C SER A 20 3.86 -7.73 18.71
N VAL A 21 4.64 -7.53 17.64
CA VAL A 21 4.64 -6.24 16.94
C VAL A 21 3.35 -6.17 16.11
N SER A 22 2.27 -5.73 16.74
CA SER A 22 1.03 -5.41 16.04
C SER A 22 1.22 -4.09 15.30
N PHE A 23 1.30 -4.14 13.96
CA PHE A 23 1.23 -2.94 13.13
C PHE A 23 -0.22 -2.45 13.15
N ALA A 24 -0.58 -1.68 14.18
CA ALA A 24 -1.83 -0.94 14.16
C ALA A 24 -1.79 0.02 12.97
N GLN A 25 -2.75 -0.11 12.05
CA GLN A 25 -2.88 0.78 10.91
C GLN A 25 -3.18 2.20 11.43
N GLN A 26 -2.16 3.06 11.43
CA GLN A 26 -2.28 4.42 11.94
C GLN A 26 -3.34 5.14 11.11
N THR A 27 -4.48 5.46 11.73
CA THR A 27 -5.57 6.17 11.03
C THR A 27 -5.27 7.66 11.05
N CYS A 28 -4.90 8.22 9.90
CA CYS A 28 -4.71 9.66 9.75
C CYS A 28 -6.05 10.39 9.96
N LYS A 29 -6.12 11.27 10.95
CA LYS A 29 -7.31 12.07 11.24
C LYS A 29 -6.96 13.55 11.15
N LEU A 30 -7.78 14.30 10.42
CA LEU A 30 -7.72 15.76 10.38
C LEU A 30 -8.80 16.32 11.31
N PRO A 31 -8.45 17.09 12.36
CA PRO A 31 -9.45 17.72 13.22
C PRO A 31 -10.23 18.81 12.45
N ALA A 32 -11.49 19.03 12.82
CA ALA A 32 -12.41 19.96 12.14
C ALA A 32 -11.88 21.41 12.07
N GLN A 33 -11.05 21.81 13.04
CA GLN A 33 -10.41 23.12 13.13
C GLN A 33 -8.89 22.95 13.19
N ALA A 34 -8.31 22.39 12.13
CA ALA A 34 -6.87 22.20 12.05
C ALA A 34 -6.13 23.51 11.76
N THR A 35 -5.08 23.80 12.53
CA THR A 35 -4.12 24.84 12.17
C THR A 35 -3.29 24.39 10.96
N PRO A 36 -2.65 25.31 10.21
CA PRO A 36 -1.80 24.94 9.07
C PRO A 36 -0.70 23.91 9.43
N GLU A 37 -0.15 24.00 10.65
CA GLU A 37 0.83 23.04 11.18
C GLU A 37 0.23 21.64 11.37
N VAL A 38 -0.96 21.55 11.96
CA VAL A 38 -1.68 20.27 12.10
C VAL A 38 -2.05 19.71 10.73
N THR A 39 -2.44 20.57 9.78
CA THR A 39 -2.72 20.17 8.40
C THR A 39 -1.48 19.60 7.71
N LYS A 40 -0.30 20.20 7.89
CA LYS A 40 0.96 19.66 7.35
C LYS A 40 1.28 18.28 7.91
N ARG A 41 1.12 18.07 9.22
CA ARG A 41 1.31 16.75 9.85
C ARG A 41 0.32 15.71 9.33
N TYR A 42 -0.92 16.12 9.10
CA TYR A 42 -1.91 15.26 8.47
C TYR A 42 -1.51 14.85 7.05
N ILE A 43 -1.00 15.80 6.25
CA ILE A 43 -0.45 15.53 4.92
C ILE A 43 0.72 14.53 4.97
N GLN A 44 1.62 14.66 5.94
CA GLN A 44 2.72 13.71 6.15
C GLN A 44 2.20 12.31 6.51
N CYS A 45 1.19 12.24 7.38
CA CYS A 45 0.55 10.97 7.71
C CYS A 45 -0.05 10.30 6.46
N LEU A 46 -0.70 11.07 5.58
CA LEU A 46 -1.22 10.55 4.30
C LEU A 46 -0.09 10.01 3.40
N ASP A 47 1.10 10.62 3.43
CA ASP A 47 2.27 10.10 2.70
C ASP A 47 2.70 8.72 3.20
N ASP A 48 2.75 8.53 4.52
CA ASP A 48 3.11 7.24 5.12
C ASP A 48 2.06 6.16 4.79
N GLN A 49 0.77 6.50 4.84
CA GLN A 49 -0.31 5.60 4.44
C GLN A 49 -0.22 5.25 2.95
N LEU A 50 0.01 6.24 2.09
CA LEU A 50 0.14 6.03 0.65
C LEU A 50 1.34 5.14 0.32
N ASN A 51 2.48 5.35 0.99
CA ASN A 51 3.66 4.50 0.83
C ASN A 51 3.36 3.05 1.20
N THR A 52 2.68 2.84 2.33
CA THR A 52 2.25 1.51 2.78
C THR A 52 1.29 0.86 1.77
N ALA A 53 0.30 1.62 1.28
CA ALA A 53 -0.66 1.13 0.29
C ALA A 53 0.01 0.76 -1.04
N LYS A 54 0.96 1.57 -1.52
CA LYS A 54 1.74 1.28 -2.75
C LYS A 54 2.64 0.05 -2.59
N GLN A 55 3.25 -0.15 -1.43
CA GLN A 55 4.04 -1.36 -1.14
C GLN A 55 3.16 -2.63 -1.19
N LEU A 56 1.97 -2.56 -0.59
CA LEU A 56 1.00 -3.64 -0.65
C LEU A 56 0.55 -3.90 -2.09
N GLN A 57 0.19 -2.85 -2.84
CA GLN A 57 -0.19 -2.96 -4.24
C GLN A 57 0.91 -3.63 -5.06
N ASN A 58 2.16 -3.19 -4.91
CA ASN A 58 3.30 -3.76 -5.63
C ASN A 58 3.48 -5.25 -5.29
N THR A 59 3.33 -5.65 -4.02
CA THR A 59 3.35 -7.07 -3.62
C THR A 59 2.32 -7.88 -4.42
N TRP A 60 1.10 -7.38 -4.57
CA TRP A 60 0.05 -8.04 -5.36
C TRP A 60 0.33 -8.02 -6.86
N ILE A 61 0.87 -6.91 -7.40
CA ILE A 61 1.31 -6.84 -8.80
C ILE A 61 2.35 -7.92 -9.08
N GLN A 62 3.37 -8.07 -8.23
CA GLN A 62 4.41 -9.07 -8.41
C GLN A 62 3.85 -10.49 -8.33
N LYS A 63 2.93 -10.75 -7.39
CA LYS A 63 2.24 -12.05 -7.29
C LYS A 63 1.50 -12.39 -8.58
N ARG A 64 0.70 -11.46 -9.12
CA ARG A 64 -0.02 -11.65 -10.39
C ARG A 64 0.93 -11.85 -11.56
N LYS A 65 2.02 -11.08 -11.65
CA LYS A 65 3.05 -11.28 -12.69
C LYS A 65 3.61 -12.70 -12.64
N PHE A 66 3.95 -13.19 -11.45
CA PHE A 66 4.49 -14.54 -11.27
C PHE A 66 3.50 -15.61 -11.74
N GLU A 67 2.24 -15.53 -11.32
CA GLU A 67 1.22 -16.51 -11.70
C GLU A 67 0.91 -16.48 -13.20
N LEU A 68 0.82 -15.30 -13.80
CA LEU A 68 0.59 -15.15 -15.24
C LEU A 68 1.80 -15.61 -16.07
N ASN A 69 3.02 -15.41 -15.58
CA ASN A 69 4.22 -15.93 -16.22
C ASN A 69 4.27 -17.46 -16.18
N LYS A 70 3.84 -18.07 -15.07
CA LYS A 70 3.67 -19.53 -14.98
C LYS A 70 2.63 -20.04 -15.99
N LEU A 71 1.48 -19.35 -16.09
CA LEU A 71 0.44 -19.69 -17.08
C LEU A 71 0.95 -19.57 -18.52
N GLU A 72 1.73 -18.54 -18.82
CA GLU A 72 2.37 -18.35 -20.12
C GLU A 72 3.34 -19.50 -20.43
N PHE A 73 4.15 -19.92 -19.46
CA PHE A 73 5.05 -21.07 -19.63
C PHE A 73 4.27 -22.38 -19.89
N GLU A 74 3.14 -22.58 -19.20
CA GLU A 74 2.32 -23.79 -19.33
C GLU A 74 1.49 -23.83 -20.63
N THR A 75 1.01 -22.68 -21.11
CA THR A 75 0.06 -22.60 -22.24
C THR A 75 0.67 -22.08 -23.53
N GLY A 76 1.84 -21.43 -23.46
CA GLY A 76 2.43 -20.66 -24.56
C GLY A 76 1.71 -19.34 -24.87
N ASN A 77 0.66 -18.96 -24.13
CA ASN A 77 -0.09 -17.73 -24.38
C ASN A 77 0.63 -16.51 -23.78
N THR A 78 1.49 -15.90 -24.58
CA THR A 78 2.29 -14.72 -24.20
C THR A 78 1.48 -13.42 -24.07
N GLN A 79 0.23 -13.39 -24.57
CA GLN A 79 -0.56 -12.17 -24.62
C GLN A 79 -1.11 -11.77 -23.24
N ILE A 80 -1.42 -12.74 -22.37
CA ILE A 80 -2.07 -12.48 -21.08
C ILE A 80 -1.17 -11.64 -20.18
N LEU A 81 0.10 -12.01 -20.02
CA LEU A 81 1.05 -11.25 -19.22
C LEU A 81 1.24 -9.83 -19.79
N GLN A 82 1.32 -9.69 -21.10
CA GLN A 82 1.47 -8.39 -21.75
C GLN A 82 0.25 -7.48 -21.54
N LEU A 83 -0.96 -8.03 -21.63
CA LEU A 83 -2.20 -7.29 -21.32
C LEU A 83 -2.22 -6.86 -19.86
N PHE A 84 -1.83 -7.74 -18.93
CA PHE A 84 -1.72 -7.40 -17.52
C PHE A 84 -0.74 -6.24 -17.29
N ILE A 85 0.48 -6.31 -17.83
CA ILE A 85 1.48 -5.23 -17.70
C ILE A 85 0.94 -3.90 -18.26
N LYS A 86 0.28 -3.92 -19.42
CA LYS A 86 -0.35 -2.73 -20.00
C LYS A 86 -1.45 -2.16 -19.10
N SER A 87 -2.21 -3.03 -18.43
CA SER A 87 -3.26 -2.60 -17.50
C SER A 87 -2.70 -1.85 -16.28
N ILE A 88 -1.53 -2.27 -15.75
CA ILE A 88 -0.84 -1.57 -14.66
C ILE A 88 -0.44 -0.15 -15.09
N ALA A 89 0.25 -0.01 -16.23
CA ALA A 89 0.67 1.30 -16.75
C ALA A 89 -0.52 2.22 -17.05
N SER A 90 -1.64 1.65 -17.52
CA SER A 90 -2.88 2.41 -17.76
C SER A 90 -3.50 2.89 -16.45
N ASN A 91 -3.48 2.05 -15.41
CA ASN A 91 -3.96 2.41 -14.07
C ASN A 91 -3.12 3.53 -13.43
N GLU A 92 -1.79 3.47 -13.52
CA GLU A 92 -0.91 4.54 -13.04
C GLU A 92 -1.25 5.90 -13.66
N ASN A 93 -1.48 5.92 -14.98
CA ASN A 93 -1.91 7.12 -15.68
C ASN A 93 -3.30 7.59 -15.24
N TYR A 94 -4.25 6.68 -15.08
CA TYR A 94 -5.59 6.99 -14.59
C TYR A 94 -5.54 7.64 -13.20
N ILE A 95 -4.76 7.08 -12.26
CA ILE A 95 -4.57 7.65 -10.91
C ILE A 95 -4.01 9.07 -11.01
N LYS A 96 -2.90 9.24 -11.72
CA LYS A 96 -2.22 10.53 -11.87
C LYS A 96 -3.18 11.61 -12.37
N HIS A 97 -3.85 11.37 -13.50
CA HIS A 97 -4.70 12.38 -14.13
C HIS A 97 -5.96 12.63 -13.30
N SER A 98 -6.53 11.57 -12.71
CA SER A 98 -7.68 11.66 -11.81
C SER A 98 -7.41 12.55 -10.60
N CYS A 99 -6.24 12.43 -9.99
CA CYS A 99 -5.92 13.21 -8.81
C CYS A 99 -5.43 14.63 -9.16
N GLN A 100 -4.80 14.81 -10.32
CA GLN A 100 -4.40 16.13 -10.82
C GLN A 100 -5.60 17.07 -11.05
N TRP A 101 -6.65 16.62 -11.75
CA TRP A 101 -7.78 17.52 -12.00
C TRP A 101 -8.52 17.86 -10.70
N ARG A 102 -8.61 16.93 -9.74
CA ARG A 102 -9.20 17.18 -8.41
C ARG A 102 -8.37 18.16 -7.59
N TYR A 103 -7.05 18.07 -7.66
CA TYR A 103 -6.14 19.05 -7.07
C TYR A 103 -6.42 20.45 -7.62
N SER A 104 -6.54 20.59 -8.94
CA SER A 104 -6.79 21.88 -9.60
C SER A 104 -8.07 22.56 -9.12
N LEU A 105 -9.13 21.80 -8.81
CA LEU A 105 -10.39 22.35 -8.29
C LEU A 105 -10.28 22.97 -6.88
N LYS A 106 -9.21 22.72 -6.14
CA LYS A 106 -9.02 23.23 -4.77
C LYS A 106 -8.08 24.43 -4.71
N LEU A 107 -7.47 24.81 -5.83
CA LEU A 107 -6.67 26.02 -5.91
C LEU A 107 -7.56 27.28 -5.75
N PRO A 108 -7.03 28.37 -5.17
CA PRO A 108 -5.64 28.59 -4.77
C PRO A 108 -5.27 28.02 -3.38
N ASN A 109 -6.16 27.30 -2.69
CA ASN A 109 -5.85 26.71 -1.38
C ASN A 109 -4.92 25.49 -1.52
N ALA A 110 -3.61 25.74 -1.42
CA ALA A 110 -2.57 24.72 -1.60
C ALA A 110 -2.68 23.55 -0.61
N LEU A 111 -3.05 23.79 0.66
CA LEU A 111 -3.20 22.72 1.65
C LEU A 111 -4.39 21.82 1.33
N SER A 112 -5.53 22.40 0.96
CA SER A 112 -6.72 21.65 0.55
C SER A 112 -6.47 20.85 -0.73
N ALA A 113 -5.74 21.45 -1.68
CA ALA A 113 -5.34 20.79 -2.92
C ALA A 113 -4.41 19.59 -2.65
N ALA A 114 -3.39 19.76 -1.82
CA ALA A 114 -2.48 18.68 -1.43
C ALA A 114 -3.20 17.52 -0.72
N ILE A 115 -4.11 17.82 0.22
CA ILE A 115 -4.94 16.80 0.85
C ILE A 115 -5.76 16.05 -0.20
N THR A 116 -6.45 16.79 -1.08
CA THR A 116 -7.33 16.22 -2.12
C THR A 116 -6.57 15.30 -3.07
N TYR A 117 -5.34 15.66 -3.44
CA TYR A 117 -4.51 14.81 -4.28
C TYR A 117 -4.14 13.50 -3.57
N LYS A 118 -3.62 13.59 -2.33
CA LYS A 118 -3.14 12.41 -1.59
C LYS A 118 -4.26 11.46 -1.21
N THR A 119 -5.42 11.98 -0.81
CA THR A 119 -6.59 11.13 -0.50
C THR A 119 -7.16 10.46 -1.74
N CYS A 120 -7.19 11.17 -2.89
CA CYS A 120 -7.53 10.57 -4.17
C CYS A 120 -6.57 9.43 -4.54
N GLU A 121 -5.26 9.68 -4.43
CA GLU A 121 -4.24 8.70 -4.79
C GLU A 121 -4.34 7.44 -3.92
N LEU A 122 -4.44 7.63 -2.60
CA LEU A 122 -4.62 6.54 -1.63
C LEU A 122 -5.85 5.70 -1.97
N SER A 123 -7.00 6.34 -2.17
CA SER A 123 -8.25 5.65 -2.47
C SER A 123 -8.17 4.82 -3.76
N LEU A 124 -7.59 5.37 -4.82
CA LEU A 124 -7.48 4.65 -6.09
C LEU A 124 -6.44 3.52 -6.05
N VAL A 125 -5.33 3.71 -5.32
CA VAL A 125 -4.34 2.65 -5.07
C VAL A 125 -4.97 1.49 -4.31
N GLU A 126 -5.71 1.78 -3.24
CA GLU A 126 -6.41 0.77 -2.43
C GLU A 126 -7.47 0.03 -3.25
N GLN A 127 -8.28 0.76 -4.03
CA GLN A 127 -9.29 0.16 -4.90
C GLN A 127 -8.65 -0.80 -5.92
N PHE A 128 -7.62 -0.37 -6.64
CA PHE A 128 -6.95 -1.24 -7.61
C PHE A 128 -6.26 -2.45 -6.94
N THR A 129 -5.79 -2.28 -5.70
CA THR A 129 -5.25 -3.39 -4.90
C THR A 129 -6.32 -4.44 -4.60
N LEU A 130 -7.57 -4.05 -4.38
CA LEU A 130 -8.68 -5.01 -4.22
C LEU A 130 -8.94 -5.80 -5.50
N ASP A 131 -8.82 -5.17 -6.67
CA ASP A 131 -8.98 -5.85 -7.95
C ASP A 131 -7.85 -6.87 -8.18
N LEU A 132 -6.60 -6.52 -7.84
CA LEU A 132 -5.46 -7.44 -7.93
C LEU A 132 -5.59 -8.67 -7.02
N LYS A 133 -6.31 -8.55 -5.90
CA LYS A 133 -6.55 -9.65 -4.94
C LYS A 133 -7.56 -10.68 -5.42
N ARG A 134 -8.37 -10.37 -6.44
CA ARG A 134 -9.36 -11.31 -6.97
C ARG A 134 -8.67 -12.57 -7.52
N PRO A 135 -9.26 -13.77 -7.36
CA PRO A 135 -8.72 -14.98 -7.98
C PRO A 135 -8.51 -14.81 -9.49
N LEU A 136 -7.48 -15.48 -10.02
CA LEU A 136 -7.28 -15.63 -11.46
C LEU A 136 -8.28 -16.64 -12.04
#